data_AF-A0A7C5A1P9-F1
#
_entry.id   AF-A0A7C5A1P9-F1
#
_cell.length_a   1.000
_cell.length_b   1.000
_cell.length_c   1.000
_cell.angle_alpha   90.00
_cell.angle_beta   90.00
_cell.angle_gamma   90.00
#
_symmetry.space_group_name_H-M   'P 1'
#
loop_
_entity.id
_entity.type
_entity.pdbx_description
1 polymer ?
#
loop_
_entity_poly.entity_id
_entity_poly.type
_entity_poly.pdbx_seq_one_letter_code
_entity_poly.pdbx_strand_id
1 'polypeptide(L)' 'MKILDSEHCVALLRGRLRLPAWISPDEELAITATSVGEWAHGAHKSAQPSRNLARLDVFLLAS' A
#
# COMPACT_ATOMS: atom_id res chain seq x y z
N MET A 1 -16.22 4.44 3.61
CA MET A 1 -15.21 3.47 3.13
C MET A 1 -14.75 3.87 1.74
N LYS A 2 -13.43 4.02 1.55
CA LYS A 2 -12.80 4.21 0.23
C LYS A 2 -11.85 3.05 -0.07
N ILE A 3 -11.83 2.62 -1.33
CA ILE A 3 -10.90 1.58 -1.78
C ILE A 3 -9.71 2.27 -2.44
N LEU A 4 -8.51 1.96 -1.96
CA LEU A 4 -7.27 2.39 -2.58
C LEU A 4 -6.90 1.39 -3.68
N ASP A 5 -6.62 1.89 -4.88
CA ASP A 5 -6.05 1.07 -5.94
C ASP A 5 -4.54 0.83 -5.72
N SER A 6 -3.97 0.02 -6.63
CA SER A 6 -2.55 -0.32 -6.61
C SER A 6 -1.61 0.89 -6.70
N GLU A 7 -1.97 1.92 -7.47
CA GLU A 7 -1.13 3.11 -7.65
C GLU A 7 -1.13 4.00 -6.41
N HIS A 8 -2.29 4.20 -5.76
CA HIS A 8 -2.38 4.93 -4.50
C HIS A 8 -1.50 4.29 -3.42
N CYS A 9 -1.54 2.97 -3.30
CA CYS A 9 -0.77 2.24 -2.30
C CYS A 9 0.74 2.27 -2.60
N VAL A 10 1.14 2.10 -3.86
CA VAL A 10 2.55 2.27 -4.26
C VAL A 10 3.03 3.69 -3.98
N ALA A 11 2.21 4.71 -4.23
CA ALA A 11 2.53 6.09 -3.90
C ALA A 11 2.68 6.30 -2.38
N LEU A 12 1.84 5.68 -1.55
CA LEU A 12 1.96 5.69 -0.08
C LEU A 12 3.26 5.02 0.39
N LEU A 13 3.55 3.81 -0.09
CA LEU A 13 4.78 3.07 0.24
C LEU A 13 6.06 3.82 -0.17
N ARG A 14 5.97 4.66 -1.20
CA ARG A 14 7.06 5.53 -1.67
C ARG A 14 7.09 6.90 -0.99
N GLY A 15 6.15 7.20 -0.08
CA GLY A 15 6.03 8.50 0.59
C GLY A 15 5.63 9.65 -0.35
N ARG A 16 5.06 9.34 -1.52
CA ARG A 16 4.63 10.29 -2.54
C ARG A 16 3.17 10.72 -2.39
N LEU A 17 2.38 9.98 -1.62
CA LEU A 17 1.00 10.31 -1.30
C LEU A 17 0.86 10.54 0.21
N ARG A 18 0.12 11.59 0.59
CA ARG A 18 -0.29 11.87 1.97
C ARG A 18 -1.81 11.94 2.02
N LEU A 19 -2.44 10.96 2.66
CA LEU A 19 -3.90 10.83 2.76
C LEU A 19 -4.58 11.93 3.58
N PRO A 20 -4.00 12.47 4.67
CA PRO A 20 -4.71 13.45 5.52
C PRO A 20 -5.15 14.74 4.81
N ALA A 21 -4.58 15.04 3.64
CA ALA A 21 -4.99 16.21 2.84
C ALA A 21 -6.27 15.97 2.01
N TRP A 22 -6.72 14.72 1.87
CA TRP A 22 -7.77 14.31 0.93
C TRP A 22 -8.86 13.47 1.57
N ILE A 23 -8.62 12.99 2.79
CA ILE A 23 -9.44 11.99 3.44
C ILE A 23 -9.59 12.36 4.92
N SER A 24 -10.80 12.21 5.45
CA SER A 24 -11.06 12.33 6.89
C SER A 24 -10.21 11.32 7.67
N PRO A 25 -9.69 11.67 8.86
CA PRO A 25 -9.01 10.72 9.74
C PRO A 25 -9.85 9.49 10.11
N ASP A 26 -11.18 9.66 10.14
CA ASP A 26 -12.14 8.60 10.47
C ASP A 26 -12.64 7.83 9.24
N GLU A 27 -12.11 8.13 8.05
CA GLU A 27 -12.47 7.38 6.85
C GLU A 27 -11.84 5.98 6.88
N GLU A 28 -12.69 4.97 6.80
CA GLU A 28 -12.25 3.59 6.60
C GLU A 28 -11.65 3.42 5.19
N LEU A 29 -10.42 2.91 5.14
CA LEU A 29 -9.71 2.62 3.90
C LEU A 29 -9.56 1.12 3.73
N ALA A 30 -9.88 0.64 2.53
CA ALA A 30 -9.74 -0.76 2.15
C ALA A 30 -8.82 -0.92 0.94
N ILE A 31 -8.24 -2.10 0.82
CA ILE A 31 -7.47 -2.54 -0.35
C ILE A 31 -8.04 -3.86 -0.82
N THR A 32 -7.90 -4.16 -2.12
CA THR A 32 -8.35 -5.45 -2.64
C THR A 32 -7.30 -6.53 -2.42
N ALA A 33 -7.73 -7.78 -2.21
CA ALA A 33 -6.82 -8.93 -2.15
C ALA A 33 -6.02 -9.10 -3.46
N THR A 34 -6.59 -8.70 -4.59
CA THR A 34 -5.91 -8.65 -5.89
C THR A 34 -4.71 -7.71 -5.83
N SER A 35 -4.88 -6.49 -5.32
CA SER A 35 -3.80 -5.51 -5.17
C SER A 35 -2.69 -6.02 -4.24
N VAL A 36 -3.04 -6.74 -3.17
CA VAL A 36 -2.05 -7.39 -2.28
C VAL A 36 -1.18 -8.38 -3.06
N GLY A 37 -1.80 -9.23 -3.90
CA GLY A 37 -1.09 -10.18 -4.75
C GLY A 37 -0.15 -9.51 -5.76
N GLU A 38 -0.61 -8.43 -6.41
CA GLU A 38 0.20 -7.64 -7.33
C GLU A 38 1.44 -7.03 -6.65
N TRP A 39 1.27 -6.49 -5.43
CA TRP A 39 2.37 -5.88 -4.69
C TRP A 39 3.37 -6.90 -4.17
N ALA A 40 2.90 -8.03 -3.64
CA ALA A 40 3.79 -9.11 -3.22
C ALA A 40 4.63 -9.61 -4.40
N HIS A 41 4.00 -9.80 -5.57
CA HIS A 41 4.68 -10.16 -6.79
C HIS A 41 5.72 -9.10 -7.22
N GLY A 42 5.33 -7.82 -7.22
CA GLY A 42 6.22 -6.71 -7.56
C GLY A 42 7.39 -6.55 -6.58
N ALA A 43 7.16 -6.74 -5.29
CA ALA A 43 8.20 -6.70 -4.27
C ALA A 43 9.23 -7.81 -4.48
N HIS A 44 8.77 -9.05 -4.74
CA HIS A 44 9.65 -10.19 -5.05
C HIS A 44 10.52 -9.95 -6.29
N LYS A 45 9.99 -9.31 -7.34
CA LYS A 45 10.71 -9.03 -8.59
C LYS A 45 11.60 -7.77 -8.53
N SER A 46 11.51 -6.99 -7.45
CA SER A 46 12.23 -5.71 -7.36
C SER A 46 13.74 -5.88 -7.15
N ALA A 47 14.51 -4.82 -7.38
CA ALA A 47 15.95 -4.80 -7.10
C ALA A 47 16.31 -4.92 -5.61
N GLN A 48 15.33 -4.73 -4.70
CA GLN A 48 15.51 -4.83 -3.25
C GLN A 48 14.35 -5.62 -2.60
N PRO A 49 14.23 -6.94 -2.86
CA PRO A 49 13.06 -7.72 -2.44
C PRO A 49 12.81 -7.69 -0.93
N SER A 50 13.84 -7.97 -0.11
CA SER A 50 13.70 -8.01 1.36
C SER A 50 13.22 -6.68 1.93
N ARG A 51 13.71 -5.55 1.40
CA ARG A 51 13.29 -4.22 1.84
C ARG A 51 11.83 -3.93 1.48
N ASN A 52 11.41 -4.31 0.27
CA ASN A 52 10.06 -4.02 -0.20
C ASN A 52 9.01 -4.94 0.43
N LEU A 53 9.35 -6.20 0.68
CA LEU A 53 8.50 -7.12 1.43
C LEU A 53 8.29 -6.64 2.88
N ALA A 54 9.36 -6.24 3.58
CA ALA A 54 9.23 -5.70 4.94
C ALA A 54 8.35 -4.43 5.00
N ARG A 55 8.38 -3.57 3.97
CA ARG A 55 7.48 -2.41 3.86
C ARG A 55 6.03 -2.81 3.61
N LEU A 56 5.82 -3.84 2.80
CA LEU A 56 4.50 -4.39 2.55
C LEU A 56 3.91 -5.01 3.82
N ASP A 57 4.70 -5.74 4.60
CA ASP A 57 4.27 -6.31 5.88
C ASP A 57 3.79 -5.22 6.84
N VAL A 58 4.55 -4.12 6.98
CA VAL A 58 4.14 -2.98 7.81
C VAL A 58 2.83 -2.36 7.31
N PHE A 59 2.66 -2.26 6.00
CA PHE A 59 1.45 -1.69 5.40
C PHE A 59 0.21 -2.58 5.63
N LEU A 60 0.36 -3.90 5.54
CA LEU A 60 -0.73 -4.87 5.73
C LEU A 60 -1.04 -5.18 7.21
N LEU A 61 -0.11 -4.92 8.12
CA LEU A 61 -0.37 -5.01 9.57
C LEU A 61 -1.08 -3.76 10.12
N ALA A 62 -1.04 -2.65 9.38
CA ALA A 62 -1.69 -1.39 9.75
C ALA A 62 -3.11 -1.25 9.19
N SER A 63 -3.57 -2.22 8.38
CA SER A 63 -4.92 -2.32 7.84
C SER A 63 -5.84 -3.17 8.70
#